data_AF-A0A812WBV8-F1
#
_entry.id   AF-A0A812WBV8-F1
#
_cell.length_a   1.000
_cell.length_b   1.000
_cell.length_c   1.000
_cell.angle_alpha   90.00
_cell.angle_beta   90.00
_cell.angle_gamma   90.00
#
_symmetry.space_group_name_H-M   'P 1'
#
loop_
_entity.id
_entity.type
_entity.pdbx_description
1 polymer ?
#
loop_
_entity_poly.entity_id
_entity_poly.type
_entity_poly.pdbx_seq_one_letter_code
_entity_poly.pdbx_strand_id
1 'polypeptide(L)'
;MDELHLDVTISQARVGDGEHPVLYPTSWIKAIDRFTLWDTLFGTDDLASGKSMLEDFWGKFSRIYSDFEGLQHGIPWSQMVPLYIHGDEGQHYKKNAVMVLQFQSVLGRGTSRLSAARQGDVFGNEQGYYVNQKGVTFRTRLLFSVMPKEQYAKSAQPLEDLFERLCEDLQSAFRDGVQLMDGSKLHLCPIGVKGDWPFLASRLLARLERTI
;
A
#
# COMPACT_ATOMS: atom_id res chain seq x y z
N MET A 1 -16.61 -17.48 21.68
CA MET A 1 -16.83 -16.12 21.16
C MET A 1 -15.58 -15.86 20.35
N ASP A 2 -15.62 -16.19 19.07
CA ASP A 2 -14.42 -16.15 18.23
C ASP A 2 -14.00 -14.69 18.08
N GLU A 3 -12.72 -14.46 18.32
CA GLU A 3 -12.14 -13.13 18.44
C GLU A 3 -12.17 -12.47 17.05
N LEU A 4 -13.01 -11.44 16.89
CA LEU A 4 -13.18 -10.65 15.65
C LEU A 4 -11.99 -9.70 15.43
N HIS A 5 -10.76 -10.20 15.44
CA HIS A 5 -9.57 -9.43 15.11
C HIS A 5 -8.79 -10.11 13.98
N LEU A 6 -8.30 -9.30 13.04
CA LEU A 6 -7.33 -9.76 12.06
C LEU A 6 -5.97 -9.75 12.75
N ASP A 7 -5.36 -10.93 12.93
CA ASP A 7 -4.06 -11.09 13.60
C ASP A 7 -2.92 -10.64 12.67
N VAL A 8 -2.80 -9.31 12.49
CA VAL A 8 -1.67 -8.67 11.81
C VAL A 8 -0.62 -8.31 12.85
N THR A 9 0.61 -8.77 12.62
CA THR A 9 1.71 -8.52 13.56
C THR A 9 2.03 -7.02 13.68
N ILE A 10 1.77 -6.46 14.87
CA ILE A 10 2.21 -5.12 15.27
C ILE A 10 3.68 -5.21 15.72
N SER A 11 4.54 -4.43 15.09
CA SER A 11 5.96 -4.30 15.45
C SER A 11 6.21 -2.99 16.21
N GLN A 12 7.30 -2.93 16.96
CA GLN A 12 7.81 -1.68 17.54
C GLN A 12 8.97 -1.20 16.68
N ALA A 13 8.88 0.04 16.21
CA ALA A 13 9.92 0.67 15.41
C ALA A 13 10.53 1.84 16.18
N ARG A 14 11.86 1.95 16.14
CA ARG A 14 12.56 3.07 16.74
C ARG A 14 12.29 4.36 15.96
N VAL A 15 11.67 5.32 16.64
CA VAL A 15 11.20 6.60 16.12
C VAL A 15 11.51 7.69 17.15
N GLY A 16 12.31 8.69 16.76
CA GLY A 16 12.89 9.65 17.68
C GLY A 16 13.69 8.94 18.78
N ASP A 17 13.37 9.29 20.03
CA ASP A 17 14.04 8.73 21.22
C ASP A 17 13.33 7.49 21.78
N GLY A 18 12.30 6.96 21.11
CA GLY A 18 11.45 5.89 21.64
C GLY A 18 11.05 4.82 20.62
N GLU A 19 10.19 3.91 21.09
CA GLU A 19 9.55 2.88 20.29
C GLU A 19 8.14 3.34 19.89
N HIS A 20 7.75 3.07 18.64
CA HIS A 20 6.46 3.45 18.09
C HIS A 20 5.81 2.26 17.36
N PRO A 21 4.51 1.99 17.57
CA PRO A 21 3.84 0.85 16.95
C PRO A 21 3.66 1.05 15.44
N VAL A 22 3.99 0.01 14.68
CA VAL A 22 3.84 -0.04 13.23
C VAL A 22 3.28 -1.39 12.77
N LEU A 23 2.49 -1.33 11.71
CA LEU A 23 1.94 -2.47 10.97
C LEU A 23 2.61 -2.48 9.59
N TYR A 24 3.77 -3.11 9.51
CA TYR A 24 4.56 -3.13 8.28
C TYR A 24 3.76 -3.67 7.09
N PRO A 25 3.92 -3.11 5.88
CA PRO A 25 3.40 -3.70 4.65
C PRO A 25 3.68 -5.21 4.53
N THR A 26 4.88 -5.66 4.88
CA THR A 26 5.20 -7.10 4.88
C THR A 26 4.34 -7.92 5.85
N SER A 27 4.03 -7.39 7.03
CA SER A 27 3.10 -8.02 8.00
C SER A 27 1.69 -8.14 7.44
N TRP A 28 1.21 -7.12 6.73
CA TRP A 28 -0.09 -7.17 6.06
C TRP A 28 -0.16 -8.23 4.98
N ILE A 29 0.86 -8.35 4.13
CA ILE A 29 0.88 -9.37 3.07
C ILE A 29 0.84 -10.78 3.67
N LYS A 30 1.60 -11.03 4.74
CA LYS A 30 1.56 -12.31 5.47
C LYS A 30 0.19 -12.60 6.06
N ALA A 31 -0.51 -11.59 6.59
CA ALA A 31 -1.86 -11.76 7.10
C ALA A 31 -2.88 -12.01 5.98
N ILE A 32 -2.78 -11.27 4.88
CA ILE A 32 -3.64 -11.45 3.70
C ILE A 32 -3.50 -12.87 3.15
N ASP A 33 -2.27 -13.37 3.03
CA ASP A 33 -2.00 -14.74 2.61
C ASP A 33 -2.57 -15.77 3.59
N ARG A 34 -2.27 -15.61 4.89
CA ARG A 34 -2.76 -16.50 5.96
C ARG A 34 -4.29 -16.62 5.96
N PHE A 35 -4.99 -15.52 5.76
CA PHE A 35 -6.45 -15.44 5.84
C PHE A 35 -7.13 -15.47 4.47
N THR A 36 -6.40 -15.69 3.38
CA THR A 36 -6.90 -15.72 2.00
C THR A 36 -7.69 -14.47 1.60
N LEU A 37 -7.28 -13.29 2.08
CA LEU A 37 -7.95 -12.00 1.87
C LEU A 37 -7.47 -11.27 0.59
N TRP A 38 -7.31 -12.03 -0.50
CA TRP A 38 -6.72 -11.54 -1.74
C TRP A 38 -7.52 -10.40 -2.38
N ASP A 39 -8.81 -10.31 -2.08
CA ASP A 39 -9.68 -9.20 -2.47
C ASP A 39 -9.17 -7.83 -2.05
N THR A 40 -8.39 -7.80 -0.96
CA THR A 40 -7.78 -6.60 -0.39
C THR A 40 -6.71 -6.01 -1.33
N LEU A 41 -5.99 -6.86 -2.06
CA LEU A 41 -4.94 -6.45 -3.00
C LEU A 41 -5.42 -6.39 -4.45
N PHE A 42 -6.31 -7.30 -4.86
CA PHE A 42 -6.63 -7.47 -6.27
C PHE A 42 -8.09 -7.17 -6.60
N GLY A 43 -8.96 -7.06 -5.59
CA GLY A 43 -10.42 -7.00 -5.80
C GLY A 43 -11.06 -8.33 -6.15
N THR A 44 -10.30 -9.43 -6.13
CA THR A 44 -10.72 -10.82 -6.32
C THR A 44 -10.12 -11.70 -5.22
N ASP A 45 -10.88 -12.70 -4.76
CA ASP A 45 -10.43 -13.67 -3.75
C ASP A 45 -9.47 -14.74 -4.33
N ASP A 46 -9.32 -14.81 -5.65
CA ASP A 46 -8.42 -15.76 -6.31
C ASP A 46 -7.05 -15.15 -6.61
N LEU A 47 -6.01 -15.69 -5.97
CA LEU A 47 -4.62 -15.26 -6.17
C LEU A 47 -4.16 -15.44 -7.61
N ALA A 48 -4.56 -16.53 -8.30
CA ALA A 48 -4.13 -16.77 -9.68
C ALA A 48 -4.68 -15.70 -10.62
N SER A 49 -5.96 -15.37 -10.48
CA SER A 49 -6.58 -14.23 -11.15
C SER A 49 -5.85 -12.93 -10.83
N GLY A 50 -5.56 -12.67 -9.54
CA GLY A 50 -4.79 -11.49 -9.12
C GLY A 50 -3.42 -11.39 -9.81
N LYS A 51 -2.67 -12.50 -9.88
CA LYS A 51 -1.36 -12.54 -10.58
C LYS A 51 -1.49 -12.26 -12.09
N SER A 52 -2.55 -12.76 -12.74
CA SER A 52 -2.83 -12.43 -14.14
C SER A 52 -3.17 -10.94 -14.34
N MET A 53 -3.89 -10.34 -13.39
CA MET A 53 -4.18 -8.89 -13.40
C MET A 53 -2.90 -8.05 -13.31
N LEU A 54 -1.90 -8.51 -12.55
CA LEU A 54 -0.62 -7.81 -12.45
C LEU A 54 0.14 -7.81 -13.79
N GLU A 55 0.15 -8.93 -14.52
CA GLU A 55 0.81 -8.99 -15.84
C GLU A 55 0.20 -8.01 -16.83
N ASP A 56 -1.13 -7.94 -16.90
CA ASP A 56 -1.83 -7.00 -17.77
C ASP A 56 -1.58 -5.54 -17.33
N PHE A 57 -1.64 -5.27 -16.02
CA PHE A 57 -1.33 -3.94 -15.48
C PHE A 57 0.07 -3.47 -15.90
N TRP A 58 1.11 -4.27 -15.65
CA TRP A 58 2.49 -3.87 -15.98
C TRP A 58 2.76 -3.84 -17.48
N GLY A 59 2.11 -4.71 -18.25
CA GLY A 59 2.15 -4.69 -19.71
C GLY A 59 1.56 -3.40 -20.30
N LYS A 60 0.55 -2.82 -19.65
CA LYS A 60 -0.03 -1.52 -20.03
C LYS A 60 0.78 -0.34 -19.46
N PHE A 61 1.17 -0.42 -18.18
CA PHE A 61 1.94 0.61 -17.49
C PHE A 61 3.28 0.88 -18.19
N SER A 62 4.02 -0.18 -18.57
CA SER A 62 5.32 -0.07 -19.25
C SER A 62 5.26 0.60 -20.63
N ARG A 63 4.10 0.62 -21.28
CA ARG A 63 3.92 1.34 -22.56
C ARG A 63 3.83 2.85 -22.37
N ILE A 64 3.44 3.30 -21.18
CA ILE A 64 3.26 4.72 -20.85
C ILE A 64 4.47 5.23 -20.08
N TYR A 65 5.00 4.43 -19.16
CA TYR A 65 6.11 4.75 -18.26
C TYR A 65 7.25 3.74 -18.46
N SER A 66 7.81 3.70 -19.67
CA SER A 66 8.84 2.74 -20.05
C SER A 66 10.18 2.92 -19.31
N ASP A 67 10.40 4.10 -18.74
CA ASP A 67 11.58 4.51 -18.00
C ASP A 67 11.44 4.31 -16.48
N PHE A 68 10.29 3.81 -16.00
CA PHE A 68 10.10 3.55 -14.58
C PHE A 68 11.13 2.52 -14.07
N GLU A 69 11.98 2.95 -13.14
CA GLU A 69 13.11 2.18 -12.61
C GLU A 69 12.70 0.80 -12.10
N GLY A 70 11.52 0.70 -11.48
CA GLY A 70 11.00 -0.57 -10.95
C GLY A 70 10.85 -1.68 -11.99
N LEU A 71 10.70 -1.34 -13.28
CA LEU A 71 10.63 -2.33 -14.37
C LEU A 71 11.98 -2.98 -14.67
N GLN A 72 13.09 -2.39 -14.21
CA GLN A 72 14.45 -2.81 -14.56
C GLN A 72 15.00 -3.92 -13.63
N HIS A 73 14.30 -4.24 -12.54
CA HIS A 73 14.77 -5.19 -11.51
C HIS A 73 14.56 -6.67 -11.87
N GLY A 74 14.01 -6.98 -13.05
CA GLY A 74 13.81 -8.37 -13.49
C GLY A 74 12.78 -9.16 -12.68
N ILE A 75 11.95 -8.48 -11.89
CA ILE A 75 10.88 -9.08 -11.11
C ILE A 75 9.76 -9.53 -12.07
N PRO A 76 9.28 -10.79 -12.00
CA PRO A 76 8.15 -11.23 -12.80
C PRO A 76 6.92 -10.36 -12.55
N TRP A 77 6.28 -9.86 -13.61
CA TRP A 77 5.14 -8.95 -13.47
C TRP A 77 3.97 -9.55 -12.68
N SER A 78 3.73 -10.85 -12.81
CA SER A 78 2.73 -11.59 -12.01
C SER A 78 3.03 -11.65 -10.51
N GLN A 79 4.20 -11.19 -10.06
CA GLN A 79 4.59 -11.15 -8.65
C GLN A 79 4.75 -9.73 -8.13
N MET A 80 4.69 -8.70 -8.98
CA MET A 80 4.96 -7.32 -8.61
C MET A 80 3.65 -6.59 -8.33
N VAL A 81 3.31 -6.35 -7.06
CA VAL A 81 2.07 -5.68 -6.64
C VAL A 81 2.28 -4.17 -6.66
N PRO A 82 1.58 -3.41 -7.52
CA PRO A 82 1.67 -1.96 -7.54
C PRO A 82 0.89 -1.34 -6.37
N LEU A 83 1.53 -0.43 -5.64
CA LEU A 83 0.95 0.22 -4.46
C LEU A 83 0.98 1.75 -4.56
N TYR A 84 0.04 2.38 -3.89
CA TYR A 84 0.12 3.79 -3.51
C TYR A 84 0.32 3.94 -2.02
N ILE A 85 1.23 4.82 -1.62
CA ILE A 85 1.35 5.26 -0.24
C ILE A 85 0.41 6.44 -0.03
N HIS A 86 -0.20 6.52 1.15
CA HIS A 86 -1.13 7.57 1.49
C HIS A 86 -0.86 8.13 2.87
N GLY A 87 -0.78 9.45 2.96
CA GLY A 87 -0.75 10.18 4.23
C GLY A 87 -1.91 11.16 4.32
N ASP A 88 -2.44 11.32 5.52
CA ASP A 88 -3.54 12.26 5.81
C ASP A 88 -3.28 12.90 7.17
N GLU A 89 -3.21 14.23 7.23
CA GLU A 89 -3.19 14.95 8.51
C GLU A 89 -4.62 15.30 8.91
N GLY A 90 -5.34 14.29 9.41
CA GLY A 90 -6.73 14.43 9.81
C GLY A 90 -6.89 15.45 10.94
N GLN A 91 -7.90 16.32 10.85
CA GLN A 91 -8.30 17.20 11.95
C GLN A 91 -9.35 16.50 12.82
N HIS A 92 -9.02 16.18 14.07
CA HIS A 92 -10.04 15.77 15.03
C HIS A 92 -10.83 16.99 15.50
N TYR A 93 -12.13 16.80 15.83
CA TYR A 93 -13.00 17.88 16.29
C TYR A 93 -12.42 18.52 17.56
N LYS A 94 -11.81 19.71 17.38
CA LYS A 94 -11.30 20.65 18.40
C LYS A 94 -10.01 20.31 19.17
N LYS A 95 -9.32 19.19 18.97
CA LYS A 95 -8.02 18.92 19.66
C LYS A 95 -7.06 18.11 18.80
N ASN A 96 -6.12 18.83 18.18
CA ASN A 96 -4.87 18.38 17.56
C ASN A 96 -4.97 17.41 16.37
N ALA A 97 -4.11 17.65 15.37
CA ALA A 97 -4.11 16.87 14.15
C ALA A 97 -3.44 15.52 14.37
N VAL A 98 -3.78 14.53 13.56
CA VAL A 98 -3.20 13.19 13.62
C VAL A 98 -2.74 12.81 12.21
N MET A 99 -1.47 12.45 12.08
CA MET A 99 -0.94 11.87 10.85
C MET A 99 -1.34 10.40 10.78
N VAL A 100 -2.03 10.03 9.71
CA VAL A 100 -2.35 8.64 9.39
C VAL A 100 -1.56 8.23 8.16
N LEU A 101 -0.72 7.19 8.31
CA LEU A 101 0.03 6.60 7.22
C LEU A 101 -0.54 5.24 6.88
N GLN A 102 -0.86 5.07 5.61
CA GLN A 102 -1.46 3.87 5.07
C GLN A 102 -0.95 3.63 3.65
N PHE A 103 -1.18 2.44 3.14
CA PHE A 103 -0.91 2.11 1.74
C PHE A 103 -2.10 1.36 1.16
N GLN A 104 -2.19 1.32 -0.16
CA GLN A 104 -3.27 0.63 -0.86
C GLN A 104 -2.77 0.06 -2.17
N SER A 105 -3.31 -1.09 -2.56
CA SER A 105 -3.11 -1.59 -3.92
C SER A 105 -3.74 -0.65 -4.94
N VAL A 106 -3.14 -0.59 -6.13
CA VAL A 106 -3.75 0.08 -7.29
C VAL A 106 -5.00 -0.66 -7.75
N LEU A 107 -4.94 -2.00 -7.71
CA LEU A 107 -6.01 -2.91 -8.12
C LEU A 107 -7.03 -3.08 -6.99
N GLY A 108 -8.31 -3.27 -7.36
CA GLY A 108 -9.40 -3.43 -6.42
C GLY A 108 -10.75 -3.62 -7.09
N ARG A 109 -11.82 -3.12 -6.46
CA ARG A 109 -13.23 -3.40 -6.84
C ARG A 109 -13.92 -2.31 -7.67
N GLY A 110 -13.23 -1.20 -7.93
CA GLY A 110 -13.68 -0.11 -8.79
C GLY A 110 -14.02 1.16 -8.08
N THR A 111 -14.96 1.91 -8.61
CA THR A 111 -15.42 3.19 -8.07
C THR A 111 -16.93 3.19 -7.97
N SER A 112 -17.46 3.83 -6.93
CA SER A 112 -18.91 3.93 -6.67
C SER A 112 -19.65 4.82 -7.68
N ARG A 113 -18.93 5.65 -8.45
CA ARG A 113 -19.52 6.63 -9.39
C ARG A 113 -19.84 6.08 -10.78
N LEU A 114 -19.51 4.83 -11.06
CA LEU A 114 -19.84 4.18 -12.33
C LEU A 114 -20.97 3.15 -12.09
N SER A 115 -22.05 3.23 -12.89
CA SER A 115 -23.11 2.21 -12.88
C SER A 115 -22.52 0.84 -13.26
N ALA A 116 -23.12 -0.29 -12.89
CA ALA A 116 -22.60 -1.62 -13.27
C ALA A 116 -22.37 -1.77 -14.78
N ALA A 117 -23.17 -1.08 -15.61
CA ALA A 117 -23.03 -1.02 -17.07
C ALA A 117 -21.97 -0.02 -17.59
N ARG A 118 -21.47 0.88 -16.73
CA ARG A 118 -20.39 1.86 -17.02
C ARG A 118 -19.15 1.66 -16.15
N GLN A 119 -19.14 0.65 -15.27
CA GLN A 119 -17.93 0.04 -14.72
C GLN A 119 -17.27 -0.70 -15.89
N GLY A 120 -16.94 0.06 -16.92
CA GLY A 120 -16.00 -0.36 -17.93
C GLY A 120 -14.72 -0.63 -17.19
N ASP A 121 -14.22 -1.84 -17.42
CA ASP A 121 -12.86 -2.21 -17.13
C ASP A 121 -11.96 -0.99 -17.36
N VAL A 122 -11.18 -0.61 -16.34
CA VAL A 122 -10.32 0.59 -16.39
C VAL A 122 -9.32 0.49 -17.55
N PHE A 123 -9.13 -0.72 -18.09
CA PHE A 123 -8.30 -1.03 -19.22
C PHE A 123 -9.03 -1.60 -20.44
N GLY A 124 -10.37 -1.56 -20.48
CA GLY A 124 -11.18 -1.93 -21.64
C GLY A 124 -11.29 -3.43 -21.94
N ASN A 125 -10.94 -4.31 -20.99
CA ASN A 125 -11.04 -5.75 -21.19
C ASN A 125 -12.42 -6.29 -20.72
N GLU A 126 -12.83 -7.45 -21.25
CA GLU A 126 -14.02 -8.19 -20.78
C GLU A 126 -13.79 -8.88 -19.42
N GLN A 127 -12.63 -8.65 -18.79
CA GLN A 127 -12.11 -9.39 -17.63
C GLN A 127 -12.41 -8.73 -16.28
N GLY A 128 -12.94 -7.49 -16.26
CA GLY A 128 -13.47 -6.87 -15.05
C GLY A 128 -12.40 -6.34 -14.10
N TYR A 129 -11.42 -5.60 -14.62
CA TYR A 129 -10.41 -4.95 -13.79
C TYR A 129 -10.86 -3.61 -13.25
N TYR A 130 -10.57 -3.36 -11.98
CA TYR A 130 -11.01 -2.13 -11.35
C TYR A 130 -10.00 -1.49 -10.40
N VAL A 131 -10.07 -0.16 -10.26
CA VAL A 131 -9.26 0.61 -9.31
C VAL A 131 -9.71 0.38 -7.85
N ASN A 132 -8.81 0.53 -6.88
CA ASN A 132 -9.15 0.34 -5.47
C ASN A 132 -9.86 1.55 -4.81
N GLN A 133 -11.06 1.92 -5.29
CA GLN A 133 -11.81 3.08 -4.77
C GLN A 133 -13.23 2.75 -4.28
N LYS A 134 -13.62 1.47 -4.27
CA LYS A 134 -14.97 1.00 -3.94
C LYS A 134 -14.88 -0.02 -2.82
N GLY A 135 -15.73 0.17 -1.82
CA GLY A 135 -15.74 -0.63 -0.61
C GLY A 135 -15.44 0.21 0.62
N VAL A 136 -15.38 -0.47 1.77
CA VAL A 136 -15.05 0.16 3.05
C VAL A 136 -13.55 0.44 3.09
N THR A 137 -13.17 1.67 3.46
CA THR A 137 -11.77 2.13 3.49
C THR A 137 -10.85 1.21 4.29
N PHE A 138 -11.35 0.56 5.35
CA PHE A 138 -10.60 -0.43 6.14
C PHE A 138 -10.14 -1.67 5.36
N ARG A 139 -10.76 -1.97 4.21
CA ARG A 139 -10.38 -3.09 3.34
C ARG A 139 -9.63 -2.66 2.09
N THR A 140 -9.51 -1.35 1.85
CA THR A 140 -8.85 -0.81 0.66
C THR A 140 -7.59 -0.03 1.01
N ARG A 141 -7.50 0.50 2.23
CA ARG A 141 -6.32 1.20 2.78
C ARG A 141 -5.82 0.48 4.02
N LEU A 142 -4.62 -0.06 3.91
CA LEU A 142 -3.96 -0.84 4.94
C LEU A 142 -3.11 0.10 5.79
N LEU A 143 -3.41 0.12 7.09
CA LEU A 143 -2.76 1.04 8.03
C LEU A 143 -1.31 0.63 8.23
N PHE A 144 -0.38 1.57 8.08
CA PHE A 144 1.00 1.39 8.52
C PHE A 144 1.16 1.90 9.96
N SER A 145 0.82 3.16 10.22
CA SER A 145 0.93 3.74 11.56
C SER A 145 0.13 5.03 11.69
N VAL A 146 -0.05 5.47 12.93
CA VAL A 146 -0.72 6.71 13.31
C VAL A 146 0.19 7.49 14.26
N MET A 147 0.33 8.80 14.05
CA MET A 147 1.14 9.66 14.90
C MET A 147 0.39 10.96 15.23
N PRO A 148 0.10 11.24 16.51
CA PRO A 148 -0.44 12.52 16.93
C PRO A 148 0.53 13.68 16.66
N LYS A 149 0.01 14.84 16.26
CA LYS A 149 0.82 16.03 15.92
C LYS A 149 1.75 16.46 17.03
N GLU A 150 1.36 16.28 18.29
CA GLU A 150 2.15 16.63 19.47
C GLU A 150 3.51 15.92 19.50
N GLN A 151 3.60 14.72 18.92
CA GLN A 151 4.85 13.95 18.88
C GLN A 151 5.87 14.54 17.90
N TYR A 152 5.41 15.24 16.85
CA TYR A 152 6.29 15.84 15.83
C TYR A 152 6.11 17.36 15.66
N ALA A 153 5.37 18.01 16.57
CA ALA A 153 5.13 19.46 16.50
C ALA A 153 6.40 20.28 16.75
N LYS A 154 7.30 19.77 17.62
CA LYS A 154 8.55 20.44 17.99
C LYS A 154 9.73 20.07 17.10
N SER A 155 9.68 18.88 16.50
CA SER A 155 10.72 18.33 15.63
C SER A 155 10.07 17.44 14.60
N ALA A 156 10.45 17.58 13.33
CA ALA A 156 9.98 16.69 12.27
C ALA A 156 10.63 15.29 12.36
N GLN A 157 11.68 15.11 13.19
CA GLN A 157 12.47 13.88 13.26
C GLN A 157 11.62 12.63 13.51
N PRO A 158 10.68 12.58 14.47
CA PRO A 158 9.88 11.37 14.69
C PRO A 158 9.04 11.01 13.47
N LEU A 159 8.49 11.99 12.78
CA LEU A 159 7.73 11.75 11.55
C LEU A 159 8.66 11.28 10.41
N GLU A 160 9.85 11.86 10.30
CA GLU A 160 10.86 11.43 9.33
C GLU A 160 11.36 10.01 9.60
N ASP A 161 11.60 9.62 10.85
CA ASP A 161 11.99 8.26 11.22
C ASP A 161 10.87 7.28 10.88
N LEU A 162 9.62 7.66 11.15
CA LEU A 162 8.47 6.81 10.82
C LEU A 162 8.35 6.58 9.30
N PHE A 163 8.61 7.60 8.49
CA PHE A 163 8.68 7.46 7.02
C PHE A 163 9.84 6.58 6.58
N GLU A 164 11.00 6.69 7.22
CA GLU A 164 12.16 5.83 6.92
C GLU A 164 11.82 4.36 7.14
N ARG A 165 11.17 4.02 8.26
CA ARG A 165 10.75 2.64 8.56
C ARG A 165 9.77 2.08 7.53
N LEU A 166 8.85 2.89 7.02
CA LEU A 166 7.97 2.49 5.92
C LEU A 166 8.77 2.23 4.63
N CYS A 167 9.67 3.14 4.28
CA CYS A 167 10.50 3.02 3.08
C CYS A 167 11.44 1.81 3.14
N GLU A 168 12.06 1.52 4.29
CA GLU A 168 12.92 0.36 4.50
C GLU A 168 12.17 -0.96 4.30
N ASP A 169 10.98 -1.09 4.91
CA ASP A 169 10.15 -2.29 4.74
C ASP A 169 9.69 -2.47 3.29
N LEU A 170 9.28 -1.38 2.62
CA LEU A 170 8.91 -1.41 1.21
C LEU A 170 10.10 -1.71 0.29
N GLN A 171 11.29 -1.20 0.60
CA GLN A 171 12.50 -1.50 -0.15
C GLN A 171 12.86 -2.98 -0.06
N SER A 172 12.80 -3.56 1.13
CA SER A 172 13.02 -5.00 1.31
C SER A 172 11.92 -5.81 0.62
N ALA A 173 10.65 -5.42 0.79
CA ALA A 173 9.53 -6.08 0.14
C ALA A 173 9.61 -6.01 -1.40
N PHE A 174 10.13 -4.91 -1.95
CA PHE A 174 10.35 -4.75 -3.38
C PHE A 174 11.51 -5.61 -3.89
N ARG A 175 12.65 -5.60 -3.20
CA ARG A 175 13.88 -6.29 -3.66
C ARG A 175 13.87 -7.78 -3.35
N ASP A 176 13.56 -8.14 -2.11
CA ASP A 176 13.67 -9.50 -1.60
C ASP A 176 12.37 -10.30 -1.79
N GLY A 177 11.25 -9.59 -1.90
CA GLY A 177 9.91 -10.15 -1.96
C GLY A 177 9.42 -10.67 -0.60
N VAL A 178 8.11 -10.64 -0.40
CA VAL A 178 7.44 -11.26 0.75
C VAL A 178 7.10 -12.70 0.40
N GLN A 179 7.67 -13.64 1.15
CA GLN A 179 7.37 -15.06 0.98
C GLN A 179 5.97 -15.40 1.50
N LEU A 180 5.21 -16.11 0.67
CA LEU A 180 3.88 -16.64 0.98
C LEU A 180 3.99 -18.07 1.53
N MET A 181 2.89 -18.58 2.08
CA MET A 181 2.78 -19.94 2.62
C MET A 181 3.01 -21.03 1.57
N ASP A 182 2.70 -20.77 0.30
CA ASP A 182 2.96 -21.69 -0.81
C ASP A 182 4.42 -21.68 -1.30
N GLY A 183 5.27 -20.86 -0.68
CA GLY A 183 6.68 -20.68 -1.03
C GLY A 183 6.94 -19.69 -2.17
N SER A 184 5.90 -19.21 -2.86
CA SER A 184 6.02 -18.14 -3.84
C SER A 184 6.26 -16.78 -3.16
N LYS A 185 6.57 -15.76 -3.95
CA LYS A 185 6.85 -14.41 -3.47
C LYS A 185 5.95 -13.39 -4.12
N LEU A 186 5.62 -12.33 -3.36
CA LEU A 186 5.07 -11.09 -3.88
C LEU A 186 6.02 -9.93 -3.57
N HIS A 187 6.29 -9.12 -4.57
CA HIS A 187 7.13 -7.94 -4.48
C HIS A 187 6.24 -6.71 -4.42
N LEU A 188 6.42 -5.86 -3.41
CA LEU A 188 5.61 -4.65 -3.27
C LEU A 188 6.29 -3.49 -3.98
N CYS A 189 5.66 -2.92 -5.00
CA CYS A 189 6.23 -1.84 -5.81
C CYS A 189 5.42 -0.55 -5.61
N PRO A 190 5.91 0.40 -4.80
CA PRO A 190 5.28 1.71 -4.67
C PRO A 190 5.39 2.46 -6.00
N ILE A 191 4.28 2.87 -6.61
CA ILE A 191 4.30 3.62 -7.89
C ILE A 191 3.89 5.09 -7.71
N GLY A 192 3.62 5.51 -6.48
CA GLY A 192 3.30 6.89 -6.18
C GLY A 192 2.76 7.12 -4.77
N VAL A 193 2.57 8.40 -4.47
CA VAL A 193 2.09 8.90 -3.18
C VAL A 193 0.81 9.69 -3.37
N LYS A 194 -0.09 9.57 -2.41
CA LYS A 194 -1.36 10.30 -2.32
C LYS A 194 -1.47 10.95 -0.94
N GLY A 195 -2.17 12.07 -0.85
CA GLY A 195 -2.45 12.67 0.44
C GLY A 195 -2.82 14.14 0.31
N ASP A 196 -2.97 14.78 1.46
CA ASP A 196 -3.17 16.22 1.53
C ASP A 196 -1.87 16.97 1.14
N TRP A 197 -2.00 18.26 0.84
CA TRP A 197 -0.86 19.08 0.45
C TRP A 197 0.26 19.10 1.50
N PRO A 198 -0.02 19.22 2.81
CA PRO A 198 1.01 19.11 3.85
C PRO A 198 1.82 17.81 3.77
N PHE A 199 1.16 16.68 3.57
CA PHE A 199 1.83 15.40 3.41
C PHE A 199 2.63 15.32 2.10
N LEU A 200 2.08 15.78 0.98
CA LEU A 200 2.77 15.77 -0.32
C LEU A 200 3.97 16.72 -0.35
N ALA A 201 3.97 17.78 0.46
CA ALA A 201 5.12 18.66 0.65
C ALA A 201 6.23 18.03 1.51
N SER A 202 6.01 16.83 2.08
CA SER A 202 7.01 16.13 2.87
C SER A 202 8.09 15.46 1.99
N ARG A 203 9.23 15.14 2.62
CA ARG A 203 10.38 14.49 1.96
C ARG A 203 10.14 13.03 1.57
N LEU A 204 8.95 12.48 1.83
CA LEU A 204 8.63 11.08 1.54
C LEU A 204 8.73 10.77 0.03
N LEU A 205 8.30 11.70 -0.84
CA LEU A 205 8.41 11.55 -2.29
C LEU A 205 9.86 11.29 -2.73
N ALA A 206 10.79 12.13 -2.26
CA ALA A 206 12.21 12.00 -2.57
C ALA A 206 12.86 10.72 -2.00
N ARG A 207 12.26 10.11 -0.98
CA ARG A 207 12.74 8.83 -0.40
C ARG A 207 12.23 7.63 -1.18
N LEU A 208 11.02 7.70 -1.73
CA LEU A 208 10.46 6.62 -2.55
C LEU A 208 11.15 6.46 -3.89
N GLU A 209 11.61 7.55 -4.50
CA GLU A 209 12.49 7.50 -5.68
C GLU A 209 13.79 6.73 -5.40
N ARG A 210 14.20 6.56 -4.14
CA ARG A 210 15.36 5.73 -3.75
C ARG A 210 14.99 4.31 -3.31
N THR A 211 13.70 4.06 -3.09
CA THR A 211 13.18 2.77 -2.60
C THR A 211 13.15 1.74 -3.71
N ILE A 212 12.96 2.18 -4.95
CA ILE A 212 12.84 1.37 -6.16
C ILE A 212 14.22 1.30 -6.78
#